data_AF-A0A0V8CYH9-F1
#
_entry.id   AF-A0A0V8CYH9-F1
#
_cell.length_a   1.000
_cell.length_b   1.000
_cell.length_c   1.000
_cell.angle_alpha   90.00
_cell.angle_beta   90.00
_cell.angle_gamma   90.00
#
_symmetry.space_group_name_H-M   'P 1'
#
loop_
_entity.id
_entity.type
_entity.pdbx_description
1 polymer ?
#
loop_
_entity_poly.entity_id
_entity_poly.type
_entity_poly.pdbx_seq_one_letter_code
_entity_poly.pdbx_strand_id
1 'polypeptide(L)'
;MGNGGEWGINAQAQGYFTTTVPTEGYAVSFPPGVAGSSSEYGHVAFVEKVYSDNSILVSEMNVKGNNIVSERHISAGVAALATYIQPK
;
A
#
# COMPACT_ATOMS: atom_id res chain seq x y z
N MET A 1 4.76 11.42 3.75
CA MET A 1 5.97 11.08 2.98
C MET A 1 5.76 11.41 1.49
N GLY A 2 5.28 12.62 1.16
CA GLY A 2 4.79 12.92 -0.19
C GLY A 2 3.40 12.31 -0.47
N ASN A 3 3.06 12.15 -1.76
CA ASN A 3 1.82 11.50 -2.21
C ASN A 3 1.89 9.97 -2.08
N GLY A 4 0.78 9.27 -2.31
CA GLY A 4 0.68 7.84 -2.01
C GLY A 4 1.70 6.95 -2.75
N GLY A 5 2.07 7.30 -3.98
CA GLY A 5 3.10 6.59 -4.75
C GLY A 5 4.53 6.88 -4.32
N GLU A 6 4.76 7.98 -3.61
CA GLU A 6 6.11 8.41 -3.18
C GLU A 6 6.50 7.88 -1.80
N TRP A 7 5.55 7.36 -1.02
CA TRP A 7 5.81 6.95 0.36
C TRP A 7 6.91 5.91 0.47
N GLY A 8 6.98 4.92 -0.42
CA GLY A 8 8.03 3.90 -0.39
C GLY A 8 9.45 4.50 -0.43
N ILE A 9 9.73 5.35 -1.43
CA ILE A 9 11.05 5.97 -1.62
C ILE A 9 11.36 6.95 -0.49
N ASN A 10 10.39 7.79 -0.13
CA ASN A 10 10.58 8.81 0.90
C ASN A 10 10.71 8.21 2.30
N ALA A 11 10.00 7.12 2.61
CA ALA A 11 10.14 6.40 3.87
C ALA A 11 11.54 5.80 4.01
N GLN A 12 12.06 5.19 2.94
CA GLN A 12 13.42 4.67 2.93
C GLN A 12 14.45 5.78 3.15
N ALA A 13 14.31 6.92 2.45
CA ALA A 13 15.18 8.09 2.65
C ALA A 13 15.11 8.66 4.08
N GLN A 14 13.99 8.47 4.77
CA GLN A 14 13.77 8.87 6.18
C GLN A 14 14.15 7.77 7.19
N GLY A 15 14.79 6.69 6.73
CA GLY A 15 15.32 5.62 7.58
C GLY A 15 14.25 4.67 8.12
N TYR A 16 13.09 4.56 7.46
CA TYR A 16 12.17 3.44 7.70
C TYR A 16 12.67 2.19 6.98
N PHE A 17 12.39 1.02 7.56
CA PHE A 17 12.56 -0.23 6.83
C PHE A 17 11.46 -0.34 5.77
N THR A 18 11.88 -0.60 4.53
CA THR A 18 10.97 -0.84 3.41
C THR A 18 11.30 -2.17 2.72
N THR A 19 10.30 -2.80 2.14
CA THR A 19 10.41 -4.08 1.45
C THR A 19 9.37 -4.18 0.33
N THR A 20 9.56 -5.12 -0.60
CA THR A 20 8.54 -5.52 -1.58
C THR A 20 7.76 -6.77 -1.16
N VAL A 21 8.09 -7.34 0.00
CA VAL A 21 7.41 -8.51 0.57
C VAL A 21 6.16 -8.05 1.34
N PRO A 22 4.95 -8.52 0.97
CA PRO A 22 3.74 -8.20 1.72
C PRO A 22 3.86 -8.61 3.19
N THR A 23 3.54 -7.68 4.09
CA THR A 23 3.69 -7.89 5.54
C THR A 23 2.48 -7.31 6.28
N GLU A 24 1.87 -8.11 7.14
CA GLU A 24 0.77 -7.66 7.99
C GLU A 24 1.20 -6.54 8.93
N GLY A 25 0.31 -5.56 9.15
CA GLY A 25 0.60 -4.41 10.00
C GLY A 25 1.47 -3.33 9.37
N TYR A 26 1.93 -3.51 8.13
CA TYR A 26 2.71 -2.50 7.42
C TYR A 26 1.79 -1.56 6.66
N ALA A 27 2.27 -0.34 6.41
CA ALA A 27 1.68 0.49 5.37
C ALA A 27 2.14 -0.02 4.00
N VAL A 28 1.25 -0.01 3.01
CA VAL A 28 1.57 -0.32 1.62
C VAL A 28 1.41 0.92 0.75
N SER A 29 2.42 1.23 -0.03
CA SER A 29 2.49 2.35 -0.98
C SER A 29 2.42 1.80 -2.41
N PHE A 30 1.33 2.13 -3.10
CA PHE A 30 1.08 1.75 -4.48
C PHE A 30 1.53 2.88 -5.41
N PRO A 31 2.41 2.58 -6.39
CA PRO A 31 2.74 3.54 -7.45
C PRO A 31 1.50 4.01 -8.22
N PRO A 32 1.59 5.13 -8.95
CA PRO A 32 0.50 5.61 -9.78
C PRO A 32 -0.04 4.56 -10.77
N GLY A 33 -1.36 4.38 -10.80
CA GLY A 33 -2.06 3.39 -11.63
C GLY A 33 -2.00 1.94 -11.16
N VAL A 34 -1.14 1.60 -10.19
CA VAL A 34 -1.06 0.24 -9.63
C VAL A 34 -2.24 0.00 -8.68
N ALA A 35 -2.82 -1.20 -8.71
CA ALA A 35 -3.99 -1.57 -7.91
C ALA A 35 -5.19 -0.64 -8.13
N GLY A 36 -5.32 -0.02 -9.32
CA GLY A 36 -6.37 0.96 -9.59
C GLY A 36 -6.24 2.26 -8.78
N SER A 37 -5.03 2.58 -8.31
CA SER A 37 -4.73 3.84 -7.66
C SER A 37 -4.83 5.03 -8.63
N SER A 38 -4.80 6.25 -8.08
CA SER A 38 -4.70 7.46 -8.91
C SER A 38 -3.48 7.38 -9.84
N SER A 39 -3.68 7.70 -11.12
CA SER A 39 -2.60 7.77 -12.10
C SER A 39 -1.63 8.93 -11.87
N GLU A 40 -1.98 9.88 -10.99
CA GLU A 40 -1.12 11.01 -10.62
C GLU A 40 -0.47 10.79 -9.25
N TYR A 41 -1.24 10.35 -8.25
CA TYR A 41 -0.80 10.36 -6.85
C TYR A 41 -0.44 8.99 -6.29
N GLY A 42 -0.73 7.89 -7.00
CA GLY A 42 -0.68 6.55 -6.39
C GLY A 42 -1.70 6.40 -5.26
N HIS A 43 -1.44 5.50 -4.31
CA HIS A 43 -2.29 5.31 -3.15
C HIS A 43 -1.52 4.69 -1.98
N VAL A 44 -2.02 4.86 -0.75
CA VAL A 44 -1.50 4.19 0.45
C VAL A 44 -2.65 3.53 1.18
N ALA A 45 -2.41 2.32 1.68
CA ALA A 45 -3.34 1.58 2.51
C ALA A 45 -2.60 0.92 3.68
N PHE A 46 -3.34 0.36 4.63
CA PHE A 46 -2.81 -0.45 5.71
C PHE A 46 -3.04 -1.93 5.41
N VAL A 47 -2.04 -2.78 5.62
CA VAL A 47 -2.16 -4.23 5.39
C VAL A 47 -2.76 -4.89 6.62
N GLU A 48 -4.06 -5.20 6.54
CA GLU A 48 -4.79 -5.91 7.60
C GLU A 48 -4.41 -7.39 7.68
N LYS A 49 -4.17 -8.02 6.52
CA LYS A 49 -3.86 -9.45 6.42
C LYS A 49 -3.03 -9.79 5.20
N VAL A 50 -2.13 -10.76 5.32
CA VAL A 50 -1.41 -11.41 4.22
C VAL A 50 -1.87 -12.87 4.15
N TYR A 51 -2.38 -13.28 3.00
CA TYR A 51 -2.84 -14.65 2.79
C TYR A 51 -1.70 -15.56 2.35
N SER A 52 -1.94 -16.88 2.40
CA SER A 52 -0.92 -17.89 2.06
C SER A 52 -0.44 -17.86 0.62
N ASP A 53 -1.22 -17.27 -0.30
CA ASP A 53 -0.86 -17.06 -1.71
C ASP A 53 -0.13 -15.72 -1.94
N ASN A 54 0.20 -14.98 -0.87
CA ASN A 54 0.74 -13.62 -0.86
C ASN A 54 -0.21 -12.53 -1.38
N SER A 55 -1.50 -12.82 -1.53
CA SER A 55 -2.50 -11.75 -1.65
C SER A 55 -2.62 -11.01 -0.32
N ILE A 56 -3.19 -9.80 -0.34
CA ILE A 56 -3.37 -8.99 0.86
C ILE A 56 -4.81 -8.48 1.00
N LEU A 57 -5.27 -8.40 2.24
CA LEU A 57 -6.39 -7.55 2.63
C LEU A 57 -5.84 -6.22 3.09
N VAL A 58 -6.39 -5.14 2.56
CA VAL A 58 -6.03 -3.78 2.99
C VAL A 58 -7.25 -3.02 3.47
N SER A 59 -7.05 -2.13 4.44
CA SER A 59 -7.99 -1.07 4.80
C SER A 59 -7.45 0.28 4.32
N GLU A 60 -8.33 1.08 3.73
CA GLU A 60 -7.96 2.34 3.10
C GLU A 60 -9.15 3.31 3.11
N MET A 61 -8.88 4.59 2.82
CA MET A 61 -9.93 5.62 2.76
C MET A 61 -9.96 6.26 1.37
N ASN A 62 -11.12 6.77 0.98
CA ASN A 62 -11.35 7.56 -0.23
C ASN A 62 -11.35 6.77 -1.56
N VAL A 63 -11.23 5.44 -1.54
CA VAL A 63 -11.35 4.60 -2.75
C VAL A 63 -12.82 4.40 -3.17
N LYS A 64 -13.73 4.23 -2.21
CA LYS A 64 -15.18 4.06 -2.48
C LYS A 64 -15.98 5.37 -2.44
N GLY A 65 -15.33 6.48 -2.07
CA GLY A 65 -15.95 7.79 -1.95
C GLY A 65 -15.27 8.62 -0.85
N ASN A 66 -15.45 9.94 -0.90
CA ASN A 66 -14.78 10.85 0.02
C ASN A 66 -15.13 10.54 1.49
N ASN A 67 -14.13 10.42 2.36
CA ASN A 67 -14.27 10.08 3.78
C ASN A 67 -14.93 8.71 4.06
N ILE A 68 -14.86 7.78 3.10
CA ILE A 68 -15.32 6.40 3.29
C ILE A 68 -14.11 5.51 3.50
N VAL A 69 -14.07 4.84 4.65
CA VAL A 69 -13.15 3.73 4.90
C VAL A 69 -13.73 2.47 4.26
N SER A 70 -12.90 1.74 3.54
CA SER A 70 -13.26 0.48 2.91
C SER A 70 -12.11 -0.50 2.95
N GLU A 71 -12.43 -1.78 2.84
CA GLU A 71 -11.46 -2.84 2.67
C GLU A 71 -11.51 -3.39 1.24
N ARG A 72 -10.38 -3.90 0.77
CA ARG A 72 -10.37 -4.73 -0.44
C ARG A 72 -9.24 -5.74 -0.45
N HIS A 73 -9.47 -6.80 -1.23
CA HIS A 73 -8.49 -7.83 -1.50
C HIS A 73 -7.66 -7.46 -2.74
N ILE A 74 -6.34 -7.49 -2.60
CA ILE A 74 -5.37 -7.26 -3.69
C ILE A 74 -4.66 -8.58 -4.00
N SER A 75 -4.72 -9.00 -5.26
CA SER A 75 -4.05 -10.22 -5.73
C SER A 75 -2.53 -10.14 -5.54
N ALA A 76 -1.89 -11.29 -5.30
CA ALA A 76 -0.44 -11.38 -5.10
C ALA A 76 0.40 -10.69 -6.19
N GLY A 77 0.03 -10.86 -7.47
CA GLY A 77 0.76 -10.24 -8.58
C GLY A 77 0.74 -8.71 -8.55
N VAL A 78 -0.35 -8.11 -8.07
CA VAL A 78 -0.46 -6.65 -7.88
C VAL A 78 0.22 -6.21 -6.59
N ALA A 79 0.07 -7.00 -5.52
CA ALA A 79 0.71 -6.74 -4.23
C ALA A 79 2.24 -6.68 -4.35
N ALA A 80 2.83 -7.50 -5.23
CA ALA A 80 4.27 -7.50 -5.51
C ALA A 80 4.80 -6.23 -6.22
N LEU A 81 3.92 -5.37 -6.74
CA LEU A 81 4.29 -4.11 -7.41
C LEU A 81 4.35 -2.91 -6.46
N ALA A 82 4.07 -3.13 -5.17
CA ALA A 82 3.99 -2.08 -4.16
C ALA A 82 5.21 -2.09 -3.22
N THR A 83 5.39 -1.00 -2.48
CA THR A 83 6.38 -0.93 -1.39
C THR A 83 5.67 -1.03 -0.04
N TYR A 84 6.15 -1.89 0.85
CA TYR A 84 5.68 -2.06 2.21
C TYR A 84 6.63 -1.35 3.17
N ILE A 85 6.08 -0.64 4.15
CA ILE A 85 6.81 0.25 5.07
C ILE A 85 6.50 -0.20 6.50
N GLN A 86 7.54 -0.53 7.24
CA GLN A 86 7.42 -0.93 8.64
C GLN A 86 7.05 0.28 9.52
N PRO A 87 6.01 0.20 10.38
CA PRO A 87 5.75 1.23 11.38
C PRO A 87 6.87 1.27 12.43
N LYS A 88 7.14 2.45 13.00
CA LYS A 88 8.13 2.65 14.07
C LYS A 88 7.50 2.50 15.45
#